data_AF-A0A9E2QJ95-F1
#
_entry.id   AF-A0A9E2QJ95-F1
#
_cell.length_a   1.000
_cell.length_b   1.000
_cell.length_c   1.000
_cell.angle_alpha   90.00
_cell.angle_beta   90.00
_cell.angle_gamma   90.00
#
_symmetry.space_group_name_H-M   'P 1'
#
loop_
_entity.id
_entity.type
_entity.pdbx_description
1 polymer ?
#
loop_
_entity_poly.entity_id
_entity_poly.type
_entity_poly.pdbx_seq_one_letter_code
_entity_poly.pdbx_strand_id
1 'polypeptide(L)'
;MFSHRWSVRYTPPDGSRLYLEPICADTHNGNLGAELQQIIWQILDEIIKTNSLPDSEKGEGIEKISQLFDKFKIRFRLAYEIGLITSKKFSQAQREMEEIGRMIGGWSRWSASQPTR
;
A
#
# COMPACT_ATOMS: atom_id res chain seq x y z
N MET A 1 20.70 11.73 -24.30
CA MET A 1 20.03 11.34 -25.56
C MET A 1 20.50 9.92 -25.87
N PHE A 2 19.57 8.94 -25.84
CA PHE A 2 19.71 7.48 -26.16
C PHE A 2 20.74 6.67 -25.36
N SER A 3 20.32 5.84 -24.38
CA SER A 3 19.93 4.41 -24.53
C SER A 3 21.00 3.58 -25.20
N HIS A 4 21.44 2.46 -24.62
CA HIS A 4 21.75 1.17 -25.26
C HIS A 4 22.09 0.15 -24.15
N ARG A 5 21.05 -0.57 -23.73
CA ARG A 5 21.08 -1.73 -22.83
C ARG A 5 21.68 -2.91 -23.60
N TRP A 6 22.82 -3.44 -23.17
CA TRP A 6 23.40 -4.65 -23.74
C TRP A 6 22.60 -5.86 -23.25
N SER A 7 21.92 -6.59 -24.14
CA SER A 7 21.53 -7.98 -23.91
C SER A 7 22.21 -8.85 -24.96
N VAL A 8 23.26 -9.56 -24.55
CA VAL A 8 23.88 -10.60 -25.37
C VAL A 8 22.89 -11.77 -25.44
N ARG A 9 22.36 -12.06 -26.63
CA ARG A 9 21.52 -13.25 -26.85
C ARG A 9 22.44 -14.44 -27.07
N TYR A 10 22.39 -15.43 -26.19
CA TYR A 10 22.96 -16.75 -26.42
C TYR A 10 21.98 -17.57 -27.29
N THR A 11 22.47 -18.19 -28.35
CA THR A 11 21.68 -19.05 -29.24
C THR A 11 22.22 -20.48 -29.13
N PRO A 12 21.44 -21.46 -28.66
CA PRO A 12 21.89 -22.85 -28.61
C PRO A 12 22.04 -23.46 -30.02
N PRO A 13 22.92 -24.46 -30.21
CA PRO A 13 23.22 -25.05 -31.51
C PRO A 13 22.10 -25.94 -32.12
N ASP A 14 21.01 -26.19 -31.39
CA ASP A 14 19.93 -27.09 -31.81
C ASP A 14 18.74 -26.40 -32.52
N GLY A 15 18.78 -25.06 -32.66
CA GLY A 15 17.74 -24.29 -33.36
C GLY A 15 16.38 -24.25 -32.64
N SER A 16 16.29 -24.79 -31.42
CA SER A 16 15.05 -24.71 -30.64
C SER A 16 14.91 -23.32 -30.02
N ARG A 17 13.79 -22.66 -30.34
CA ARG A 17 13.45 -21.34 -29.80
C ARG A 17 12.97 -21.54 -28.36
N LEU A 18 13.90 -21.62 -27.42
CA LEU A 18 13.55 -21.49 -26.01
C LEU A 18 12.99 -20.08 -25.80
N TYR A 19 11.68 -19.99 -25.60
CA TYR A 19 11.07 -18.80 -25.03
C TYR A 19 11.63 -18.68 -23.63
N LEU A 20 12.75 -17.97 -23.48
CA LEU A 20 13.10 -17.35 -22.22
C LEU A 20 12.00 -16.33 -21.98
N GLU A 21 10.95 -16.73 -21.27
CA GLU A 21 10.03 -15.79 -20.66
C GLU A 21 10.86 -14.77 -19.87
N PRO A 22 10.51 -13.47 -19.92
CA PRO A 22 11.28 -12.45 -19.26
C PRO A 22 11.13 -12.62 -17.75
N ILE A 23 12.06 -13.35 -17.14
CA ILE A 23 12.24 -13.38 -15.70
C ILE A 23 12.84 -12.02 -15.31
N CYS A 24 12.00 -11.19 -14.68
CA CYS A 24 12.38 -10.08 -13.81
C CYS A 24 12.94 -8.80 -14.48
N ALA A 25 12.03 -7.86 -14.78
CA ALA A 25 12.33 -6.43 -14.73
C ALA A 25 11.17 -5.59 -14.14
N ASP A 26 9.93 -6.08 -14.22
CA ASP A 26 8.73 -5.33 -13.81
C ASP A 26 7.99 -5.93 -12.59
N THR A 27 8.43 -7.09 -12.08
CA THR A 27 7.67 -7.89 -11.09
C THR A 27 7.59 -7.23 -9.72
N HIS A 28 8.63 -6.51 -9.30
CA HIS A 28 8.68 -5.84 -7.98
C HIS A 28 7.74 -4.63 -7.93
N ASN A 29 7.66 -3.88 -9.04
CA ASN A 29 6.84 -2.67 -9.16
C ASN A 29 5.33 -2.99 -9.18
N GLY A 30 4.96 -4.05 -9.91
CA GLY A 30 3.57 -4.51 -9.94
C GLY A 30 3.09 -5.04 -8.59
N ASN A 31 3.94 -5.80 -7.88
CA ASN A 31 3.53 -6.45 -6.64
C ASN A 31 3.36 -5.44 -5.48
N LEU A 32 4.30 -4.51 -5.27
CA LEU A 32 4.19 -3.53 -4.19
C LEU A 32 3.04 -2.54 -4.42
N GLY A 33 2.83 -2.13 -5.67
CA GLY A 33 1.68 -1.28 -6.04
C GLY A 33 0.35 -1.98 -5.77
N ALA A 34 0.22 -3.25 -6.16
CA ALA A 34 -0.97 -4.06 -5.89
C ALA A 34 -1.20 -4.25 -4.38
N GLU A 35 -0.14 -4.50 -3.60
CA GLU A 35 -0.25 -4.62 -2.14
C GLU A 35 -0.69 -3.32 -1.46
N LEU A 36 -0.20 -2.16 -1.91
CA LEU A 36 -0.65 -0.86 -1.40
C LEU A 36 -2.12 -0.62 -1.72
N GLN A 37 -2.54 -0.92 -2.95
CA GLN A 37 -3.93 -0.82 -3.37
C GLN A 37 -4.84 -1.76 -2.56
N GLN A 38 -4.38 -2.98 -2.28
CA GLN A 38 -5.12 -3.93 -1.46
C GLN A 38 -5.31 -3.43 -0.03
N ILE A 39 -4.30 -2.81 0.58
CA ILE A 39 -4.47 -2.24 1.92
C ILE A 39 -5.48 -1.09 1.90
N ILE A 40 -5.45 -0.23 0.89
CA ILE A 40 -6.44 0.85 0.76
C ILE A 40 -7.86 0.28 0.70
N TRP A 41 -8.08 -0.77 -0.09
CA TRP A 41 -9.38 -1.46 -0.12
C TRP A 41 -9.78 -2.01 1.25
N GLN A 42 -8.85 -2.66 1.96
CA GLN A 42 -9.10 -3.17 3.31
C GLN A 42 -9.48 -2.05 4.30
N ILE A 43 -8.82 -0.89 4.21
CA ILE A 43 -9.15 0.28 5.03
C ILE A 43 -10.58 0.75 4.73
N LEU A 44 -10.94 0.88 3.45
CA LEU A 44 -12.27 1.32 3.04
C LEU A 44 -13.36 0.34 3.48
N ASP A 45 -13.13 -0.95 3.29
CA ASP A 45 -14.06 -2.01 3.71
C ASP A 45 -14.25 -1.99 5.23
N GLU A 46 -13.18 -1.83 6.01
CA GLU A 46 -13.29 -1.75 7.45
C GLU A 46 -13.96 -0.46 7.92
N ILE A 47 -13.78 0.67 7.23
CA ILE A 47 -14.52 1.92 7.48
C ILE A 47 -16.03 1.69 7.26
N ILE A 48 -16.41 1.09 6.13
CA ILE A 48 -17.81 0.81 5.81
C ILE A 48 -18.42 -0.11 6.87
N LYS A 49 -17.72 -1.19 7.21
CA LYS A 49 -18.14 -2.14 8.24
C LYS A 49 -18.25 -1.47 9.61
N THR A 50 -17.26 -0.69 10.02
CA THR A 50 -17.25 -0.02 11.33
C THR A 50 -18.42 0.96 11.44
N ASN A 51 -18.73 1.67 10.36
CA ASN A 51 -19.86 2.61 10.34
C ASN A 51 -21.23 1.93 10.49
N SER A 52 -21.37 0.65 10.15
CA SER A 52 -22.63 -0.09 10.33
C SER A 52 -22.79 -0.73 11.72
N LEU A 53 -21.76 -0.71 12.56
CA LEU A 53 -21.82 -1.22 13.93
C LEU A 53 -22.52 -0.25 14.87
N PRO A 54 -23.10 -0.73 15.99
CA PRO A 54 -23.50 0.12 17.11
C PRO A 54 -22.29 0.87 17.69
N ASP A 55 -22.50 2.07 18.23
CA ASP A 55 -21.40 2.92 18.75
C ASP A 55 -20.54 2.21 19.81
N SER A 56 -21.14 1.32 20.62
CA SER A 56 -20.44 0.51 21.63
C SER A 56 -19.45 -0.51 21.04
N GLU A 57 -19.60 -0.87 19.76
CA GLU A 57 -18.79 -1.88 19.07
C GLU A 57 -17.81 -1.26 18.07
N LYS A 58 -17.94 0.04 17.77
CA LYS A 58 -17.07 0.74 16.81
C LYS A 58 -15.61 0.83 17.25
N GLY A 59 -15.33 0.69 18.55
CA GLY A 59 -13.98 0.75 19.09
C GLY A 59 -13.03 -0.25 18.41
N GLU A 60 -13.44 -1.50 18.28
CA GLU A 60 -12.63 -2.55 17.63
C GLU A 60 -12.41 -2.27 16.13
N GLY A 61 -13.46 -1.80 15.45
CA GLY A 61 -13.37 -1.44 14.03
C GLY A 61 -12.42 -0.27 13.78
N ILE A 62 -12.46 0.77 14.62
CA ILE A 62 -11.54 1.92 14.56
C ILE A 62 -10.10 1.49 14.82
N GLU A 63 -9.88 0.62 15.80
CA GLU A 63 -8.54 0.07 16.08
C GLU A 63 -7.99 -0.69 14.87
N LYS A 64 -8.82 -1.50 14.21
CA LYS A 64 -8.42 -2.23 13.01
C LYS A 64 -8.13 -1.31 11.82
N ILE A 65 -8.90 -0.24 11.63
CA ILE A 65 -8.60 0.81 10.64
C ILE A 65 -7.24 1.45 10.92
N SER A 66 -6.94 1.75 12.18
CA SER A 66 -5.64 2.31 12.61
C SER A 66 -4.47 1.38 12.24
N GLN A 67 -4.59 0.09 12.56
CA GLN A 67 -3.55 -0.92 12.25
C GLN A 67 -3.32 -1.07 10.74
N LEU A 68 -4.39 -1.08 9.94
CA LEU A 68 -4.28 -1.13 8.48
C LEU A 68 -3.61 0.14 7.92
N PHE A 69 -3.92 1.30 8.49
CA PHE A 69 -3.31 2.57 8.11
C PHE A 69 -1.81 2.63 8.46
N ASP A 70 -1.41 2.09 9.61
CA ASP A 70 0.01 1.94 9.98
C ASP A 70 0.75 1.03 9.01
N LYS A 71 0.13 -0.10 8.63
CA LYS A 71 0.66 -1.01 7.61
C LYS A 71 0.85 -0.31 6.26
N PHE A 72 -0.12 0.52 5.85
CA PHE A 72 -0.02 1.34 4.65
C PHE A 72 1.17 2.29 4.70
N LYS A 73 1.32 3.07 5.79
CA LYS A 73 2.43 4.03 5.95
C LYS A 73 3.80 3.37 5.79
N ILE A 74 4.01 2.20 6.42
CA ILE A 74 5.28 1.48 6.35
C ILE A 74 5.58 1.02 4.92
N ARG A 75 4.61 0.43 4.22
CA ARG A 75 4.81 -0.02 2.84
C ARG A 75 4.96 1.13 1.85
N PHE A 76 4.27 2.24 2.08
CA PHE A 76 4.38 3.44 1.27
C PHE A 76 5.76 4.08 1.43
N ARG A 77 6.30 4.11 2.65
CA ARG A 77 7.68 4.52 2.91
C ARG A 77 8.69 3.61 2.21
N LEU A 78 8.50 2.30 2.27
CA LEU A 78 9.35 1.36 1.54
C LEU A 78 9.34 1.65 0.03
N ALA A 79 8.16 1.86 -0.57
CA ALA A 79 8.02 2.20 -1.98
C ALA A 79 8.79 3.47 -2.38
N TYR A 80 8.88 4.45 -1.46
CA TYR A 80 9.72 5.62 -1.65
C TYR A 80 11.22 5.29 -1.55
N GLU A 81 11.63 4.53 -0.53
CA GLU A 81 13.04 4.17 -0.29
C GLU A 81 13.65 3.37 -1.44
N ILE A 82 12.87 2.50 -2.10
CA ILE A 82 13.33 1.74 -3.29
C ILE A 82 13.16 2.52 -4.61
N GLY A 83 12.72 3.79 -4.55
CA GLY A 83 12.65 4.69 -5.70
C GLY A 83 11.42 4.56 -6.60
N LEU A 84 10.34 3.90 -6.16
CA LEU A 84 9.11 3.80 -6.96
C LEU A 84 8.28 5.08 -6.92
N ILE A 85 8.46 5.87 -5.87
CA ILE A 85 7.74 7.11 -5.62
C ILE A 85 8.74 8.26 -5.64
N THR A 86 8.43 9.31 -6.38
CA THR A 86 9.27 10.51 -6.39
C THR A 86 9.10 11.29 -5.09
N SER A 87 10.15 12.00 -4.65
CA SER A 87 10.09 12.83 -3.44
C SER A 87 8.91 13.81 -3.44
N LYS A 88 8.58 14.42 -4.60
CA LYS A 88 7.41 15.30 -4.72
C LYS A 88 6.10 14.58 -4.40
N LYS A 89 5.88 13.39 -4.96
CA LYS A 89 4.67 12.58 -4.70
C LYS A 89 4.63 12.10 -3.25
N PHE A 90 5.77 11.68 -2.71
CA PHE A 90 5.88 11.25 -1.32
C PHE A 90 5.50 12.38 -0.35
N SER A 91 6.07 13.57 -0.54
CA SER A 91 5.78 14.75 0.31
C SER A 91 4.32 15.20 0.24
N GLN A 92 3.67 15.08 -0.92
CA GLN A 92 2.23 15.35 -1.02
C GLN A 92 1.42 14.30 -0.24
N ALA A 93 1.69 13.01 -0.48
CA ALA A 93 1.00 11.93 0.19
C ALA A 93 1.22 11.96 1.71
N GLN A 94 2.38 12.41 2.21
CA GLN A 94 2.61 12.58 3.65
C GLN A 94 1.63 13.56 4.30
N ARG A 95 1.32 14.68 3.64
CA ARG A 95 0.35 15.66 4.16
C ARG A 95 -1.05 15.06 4.24
N GLU A 96 -1.44 14.30 3.22
CA GLU A 96 -2.72 13.59 3.19
C GLU A 96 -2.78 12.52 4.28
N MET A 97 -1.70 11.73 4.45
CA MET A 97 -1.60 10.72 5.50
C MET A 97 -1.63 11.33 6.91
N GLU A 98 -1.05 12.50 7.12
CA GLU A 98 -1.13 13.21 8.40
C GLU A 98 -2.56 13.60 8.76
N GLU A 99 -3.33 14.11 7.78
CA GLU A 99 -4.74 14.46 7.99
C GLU A 99 -5.57 13.23 8.31
N ILE A 100 -5.41 12.15 7.54
CA ILE A 100 -6.08 10.87 7.80
C ILE A 100 -5.72 10.33 9.19
N GLY A 101 -4.45 10.42 9.59
CA GLY A 101 -4.00 10.03 10.93
C GLY A 101 -4.67 10.84 12.05
N ARG A 102 -4.85 12.16 11.86
CA ARG A 102 -5.60 13.01 12.80
C ARG A 102 -7.05 12.58 12.92
N MET A 103 -7.70 12.26 11.80
CA MET A 103 -9.08 11.77 11.77
C MET A 103 -9.24 10.47 12.54
N ILE A 104 -8.39 9.46 12.23
CA ILE A 104 -8.40 8.15 12.92
C ILE A 104 -8.18 8.33 14.42
N GLY A 105 -7.20 9.17 14.82
CA GLY A 105 -6.96 9.46 16.23
C GLY A 105 -8.14 10.17 16.91
N GLY A 106 -8.87 11.01 16.18
CA GLY A 106 -10.13 11.61 16.65
C GLY A 106 -11.21 10.56 16.92
N TRP A 107 -11.39 9.62 15.98
CA TRP A 107 -12.36 8.53 16.11
C TRP A 107 -12.01 7.60 17.28
N SER A 108 -10.73 7.27 17.47
CA SER A 108 -10.27 6.42 18.57
C SER A 108 -10.54 7.06 19.95
N ARG A 109 -10.30 8.36 20.10
CA ARG A 109 -10.66 9.08 21.33
C ARG A 109 -12.17 9.12 21.57
N TRP A 110 -12.93 9.34 20.50
CA TRP A 110 -14.40 9.35 20.57
C TRP A 110 -14.94 7.97 20.97
N SER A 111 -14.43 6.88 20.41
CA SER A 111 -14.90 5.53 20.75
C SER A 111 -14.55 5.15 22.18
N ALA A 112 -13.38 5.55 22.68
CA ALA A 112 -12.99 5.35 24.08
C ALA A 112 -13.88 6.13 25.08
N SER A 113 -14.55 7.19 24.63
CA SER A 113 -15.50 7.95 25.48
C SER A 113 -16.89 7.34 25.54
N GLN A 114 -17.18 6.32 24.71
CA GLN A 114 -18.48 5.66 24.71
C GLN A 114 -18.64 4.79 25.97
N PRO A 115 -19.83 4.77 26.59
CA PRO A 115 -20.09 3.88 27.72
C PRO A 115 -19.87 2.42 27.29
N THR A 116 -18.96 1.74 27.97
CA THR A 116 -18.82 0.29 27.83
C THR A 116 -20.09 -0.35 28.41
N ARG A 117 -20.81 -1.13 27.60
CA ARG A 117 -22.01 -1.85 28.05
C ARG A 117 -21.69 -2.83 29.17
#